data_AF-A0A8D8BCY2-F1
#
_entry.id   AF-A0A8D8BCY2-F1
#
_cell.length_a   1.000
_cell.length_b   1.000
_cell.length_c   1.000
_cell.angle_alpha   90.00
_cell.angle_beta   90.00
_cell.angle_gamma   90.00
#
_symmetry.space_group_name_H-M   'P 1'
#
loop_
_entity.id
_entity.type
_entity.pdbx_description
1 polymer ?
#
loop_
_entity_poly.entity_id
_entity_poly.type
_entity_poly.pdbx_seq_one_letter_code
_entity_poly.pdbx_strand_id
1 'polypeptide(L)'
;MRSRSNSGVRLDYYQRIVHRLIMSHQQPVTGLFPASPHNQHAWIRDNVYCILAVWGLSMAYKKIADQDEDRAKAYELEQCCVKLMRGLLMAMMNQKDKVERFKTTQNPLDSLHAKYSSKNGQPVVGDDEWGHLQIDAISLYLLILAQMTASGLQIVFSLDEVSFIQNLVFYIESAYCIPDYGIWERGDKSNHGQTELNASSIGMAKAALEAMNELDLFGARGGSGSVIHVLADEAHKCQAVLQSMLPRESNSKELDAGLLSVIGFPAFACDDPQLIESTQNAIVNRLQGRYGCKRFLRDGYNTPKEDKTRLYYERWELRMFENIESEWPLFFCYLILNKAFQTDKDSVSEYSQKLEEILVKTEEGIRLVPELYAVPAEVVGAEYQNPGSQQRMAVGRCPFLWGQSLYILGKLLQEGFLAVGELDPLNRRLGAQKKPDVVVQVVILAEDNYIRDKLAEHGIHVQTIADVAPIEVQPARVLSHLYTYLGRNKKLGLSGRKSRDVGILS
;
A
#
# COMPACT_ATOMS: atom_id res chain seq x y z
N MET A 1 -38.55 -18.63 16.08
CA MET A 1 -37.39 -18.56 15.16
C MET A 1 -37.84 -17.89 13.88
N ARG A 2 -37.52 -16.60 13.66
CA ARG A 2 -37.76 -15.94 12.37
C ARG A 2 -36.65 -16.38 11.41
N SER A 3 -37.03 -16.81 10.21
CA SER A 3 -36.10 -17.12 9.10
C SER A 3 -35.13 -15.95 8.89
N ARG A 4 -33.82 -16.18 8.97
CA ARG A 4 -32.80 -15.18 8.58
C ARG A 4 -32.97 -14.86 7.09
N SER A 5 -32.74 -13.61 6.71
CA SER A 5 -32.71 -13.23 5.30
C SER A 5 -31.62 -14.02 4.56
N ASN A 6 -31.82 -14.27 3.26
CA ASN A 6 -30.81 -14.92 2.40
C ASN A 6 -29.46 -14.19 2.44
N SER A 7 -29.47 -12.87 2.66
CA SER A 7 -28.26 -12.04 2.84
C SER A 7 -27.46 -12.40 4.10
N GLY A 8 -28.13 -12.65 5.24
CA GLY A 8 -27.44 -13.04 6.49
C GLY A 8 -26.77 -14.41 6.38
N VAL A 9 -27.42 -15.37 5.74
CA VAL A 9 -26.83 -16.72 5.49
C VAL A 9 -25.58 -16.62 4.61
N ARG A 10 -25.62 -15.75 3.60
CA ARG A 10 -24.50 -15.54 2.68
C ARG A 10 -23.32 -14.82 3.33
N LEU A 11 -23.59 -13.87 4.22
CA LEU A 11 -22.55 -13.20 5.00
C LEU A 11 -21.88 -14.16 6.01
N ASP A 12 -22.67 -15.02 6.65
CA ASP A 12 -22.17 -16.09 7.52
C ASP A 12 -21.28 -17.10 6.76
N TYR A 13 -21.51 -17.33 5.47
CA TYR A 13 -20.61 -18.11 4.62
C TYR A 13 -19.24 -17.44 4.47
N TYR A 14 -19.20 -16.12 4.20
CA TYR A 14 -17.93 -15.38 4.13
C TYR A 14 -17.22 -15.35 5.48
N GLN A 15 -17.95 -15.21 6.59
CA GLN A 15 -17.38 -15.29 7.93
C GLN A 15 -16.72 -16.64 8.20
N ARG A 16 -17.36 -17.75 7.83
CA ARG A 16 -16.77 -19.08 8.00
C ARG A 16 -15.49 -19.23 7.18
N ILE A 17 -15.47 -18.71 5.95
CA ILE A 17 -14.28 -18.74 5.08
C ILE A 17 -13.16 -17.90 5.67
N VAL A 18 -13.43 -16.65 6.03
CA VAL A 18 -12.44 -15.73 6.61
C VAL A 18 -11.90 -16.30 7.92
N HIS A 19 -12.77 -16.81 8.78
CA HIS A 19 -12.36 -17.44 10.03
C HIS A 19 -11.43 -18.63 9.78
N ARG A 20 -11.82 -19.54 8.88
CA ARG A 20 -11.07 -20.76 8.60
C ARG A 20 -9.75 -20.51 7.89
N LEU A 21 -9.73 -19.67 6.86
CA LEU A 21 -8.55 -19.45 6.01
C LEU A 21 -7.60 -18.37 6.51
N ILE A 22 -8.10 -17.40 7.28
CA ILE A 22 -7.32 -16.24 7.73
C ILE A 22 -7.22 -16.26 9.26
N MET A 23 -8.32 -16.01 9.98
CA MET A 23 -8.27 -15.71 11.42
C MET A 23 -7.74 -16.88 12.27
N SER A 24 -8.01 -18.13 11.88
CA SER A 24 -7.53 -19.33 12.57
C SER A 24 -6.00 -19.40 12.66
N HIS A 25 -5.29 -18.70 11.78
CA HIS A 25 -3.83 -18.65 11.72
C HIS A 25 -3.24 -17.41 12.39
N GLN A 26 -4.07 -16.51 12.92
CA GLN A 26 -3.59 -15.31 13.60
C GLN A 26 -2.84 -15.68 14.87
N GLN A 27 -1.62 -15.16 15.04
CA GLN A 27 -0.86 -15.42 16.26
C GLN A 27 -1.56 -14.77 17.47
N PRO A 28 -1.81 -15.52 18.55
CA PRO A 28 -2.63 -15.04 19.66
C PRO A 28 -1.94 -13.96 20.50
N VAL A 29 -0.63 -13.80 20.43
CA VAL A 29 0.09 -12.75 21.17
C VAL A 29 0.25 -11.50 20.32
N THR A 30 0.88 -11.63 19.16
CA THR A 30 1.24 -10.49 18.32
C THR A 30 0.12 -10.03 17.38
N GLY A 31 -0.84 -10.89 17.05
CA GLY A 31 -1.83 -10.62 16.00
C GLY A 31 -1.31 -10.83 14.57
N LEU A 32 -0.05 -11.22 14.38
CA LEU A 32 0.57 -11.38 13.07
C LEU A 32 0.18 -12.72 12.41
N PHE A 33 0.05 -12.72 11.10
CA PHE A 33 -0.11 -13.92 10.29
C PHE A 33 1.26 -14.43 9.80
N PRO A 34 1.56 -15.72 10.03
CA PRO A 34 2.71 -16.37 9.41
C PRO A 34 2.46 -16.57 7.90
N ALA A 35 3.53 -16.62 7.10
CA ALA A 35 3.43 -16.87 5.67
C ALA A 35 2.93 -18.29 5.35
N SER A 36 3.21 -19.27 6.21
CA SER A 36 2.66 -20.62 6.14
C SER A 36 2.76 -21.34 7.50
N PRO A 37 2.13 -22.51 7.70
CA PRO A 37 2.29 -23.29 8.93
C PRO A 37 3.74 -23.66 9.26
N HIS A 38 4.60 -23.77 8.24
CA HIS A 38 6.02 -24.09 8.39
C HIS A 38 6.92 -22.86 8.41
N ASN A 39 6.46 -21.74 7.84
CA ASN A 39 7.20 -20.49 7.79
C ASN A 39 6.54 -19.44 8.70
N GLN A 40 7.12 -19.26 9.88
CA GLN A 40 6.64 -18.34 10.90
C GLN A 40 7.01 -16.87 10.64
N HIS A 41 7.52 -16.52 9.46
CA HIS A 41 7.80 -15.13 9.11
C HIS A 41 6.50 -14.41 8.72
N ALA A 42 6.36 -13.17 9.17
CA ALA A 42 5.26 -12.27 8.90
C ALA A 42 5.81 -11.07 8.11
N TRP A 43 5.52 -11.02 6.81
CA TRP A 43 5.81 -9.87 5.97
C TRP A 43 4.78 -8.76 6.24
N ILE A 44 5.24 -7.51 6.30
CA ILE A 44 4.36 -6.35 6.52
C ILE A 44 3.28 -6.32 5.44
N ARG A 45 3.68 -6.38 4.16
CA ARG A 45 2.76 -6.29 3.01
C ARG A 45 1.71 -7.41 3.01
N ASP A 46 2.14 -8.67 3.10
CA ASP A 46 1.22 -9.82 3.11
C ASP A 46 0.24 -9.73 4.28
N ASN A 47 0.68 -9.30 5.47
CA ASN A 47 -0.18 -9.12 6.64
C ASN A 47 -1.22 -8.02 6.42
N VAL A 48 -0.79 -6.86 5.90
CA VAL A 48 -1.68 -5.72 5.64
C VAL A 48 -2.71 -6.06 4.57
N TYR A 49 -2.33 -6.72 3.47
CA TYR A 49 -3.30 -7.15 2.46
C TYR A 49 -4.21 -8.26 2.98
N CYS A 50 -3.69 -9.22 3.74
CA CYS A 50 -4.47 -10.32 4.30
C CYS A 50 -5.60 -9.82 5.21
N ILE A 51 -5.34 -8.80 6.03
CA ILE A 51 -6.33 -8.28 6.98
C ILE A 51 -7.47 -7.49 6.29
N LEU A 52 -7.29 -7.05 5.04
CA LEU A 52 -8.32 -6.27 4.34
C LEU A 52 -9.65 -7.03 4.18
N ALA A 53 -9.63 -8.35 3.95
CA ALA A 53 -10.86 -9.13 3.90
C ALA A 53 -11.58 -9.20 5.26
N VAL A 54 -10.83 -9.27 6.36
CA VAL A 54 -11.38 -9.23 7.72
C VAL A 54 -12.01 -7.86 7.99
N TRP A 55 -11.31 -6.79 7.60
CA TRP A 55 -11.80 -5.42 7.72
C TRP A 55 -13.05 -5.19 6.87
N GLY A 56 -13.05 -5.54 5.59
CA GLY A 56 -14.21 -5.42 4.72
C GLY A 56 -15.41 -6.23 5.24
N LEU A 57 -15.17 -7.46 5.72
CA LEU A 57 -16.24 -8.25 6.33
C LEU A 57 -16.79 -7.59 7.61
N SER A 58 -15.93 -6.99 8.44
CA SER A 58 -16.38 -6.25 9.64
C SER A 58 -17.30 -5.09 9.28
N MET A 59 -17.00 -4.36 8.21
CA MET A 59 -17.82 -3.26 7.72
C MET A 59 -19.17 -3.75 7.17
N ALA A 60 -19.17 -4.86 6.43
CA ALA A 60 -20.39 -5.48 5.95
C ALA A 60 -21.32 -5.90 7.10
N TYR A 61 -20.77 -6.49 8.17
CA TYR A 61 -21.56 -6.81 9.37
C TYR A 61 -22.08 -5.57 10.09
N LYS A 62 -21.28 -4.51 10.25
CA LYS A 62 -21.74 -3.25 10.86
C LYS A 62 -22.97 -2.68 10.19
N LYS A 63 -23.03 -2.75 8.86
CA LYS A 63 -24.14 -2.24 8.06
C LYS A 63 -25.44 -3.02 8.24
N ILE A 64 -25.36 -4.32 8.55
CA ILE A 64 -26.49 -5.25 8.61
C ILE A 64 -26.80 -5.65 10.08
N ALA A 65 -26.14 -5.03 11.06
CA ALA A 65 -26.18 -5.39 12.49
C ALA A 65 -27.53 -5.08 13.19
N ASP A 66 -28.58 -5.75 12.77
CA ASP A 66 -29.92 -5.75 13.37
C ASP A 66 -30.00 -6.67 14.61
N GLN A 67 -29.09 -7.64 14.72
CA GLN A 67 -29.03 -8.64 15.79
C GLN A 67 -27.76 -8.51 16.64
N ASP A 68 -27.87 -8.80 17.94
CA ASP A 68 -26.73 -8.76 18.87
C ASP A 68 -25.60 -9.74 18.47
N GLU A 69 -25.94 -10.88 17.87
CA GLU A 69 -24.95 -11.84 17.35
C GLU A 69 -24.07 -11.23 16.25
N ASP A 70 -24.67 -10.46 15.34
CA ASP A 70 -23.95 -9.87 14.22
C ASP A 70 -23.06 -8.69 14.68
N ARG A 71 -23.48 -7.99 15.74
CA ARG A 71 -22.63 -7.01 16.43
C ARG A 71 -21.43 -7.66 17.10
N ALA A 72 -21.62 -8.81 17.75
CA ALA A 72 -20.53 -9.54 18.37
C ALA A 72 -19.50 -10.03 17.34
N LYS A 73 -19.96 -10.56 16.19
CA LYS A 73 -19.08 -10.95 15.07
C LYS A 73 -18.33 -9.76 14.50
N ALA A 74 -19.02 -8.64 14.27
CA ALA A 74 -18.38 -7.41 13.80
C ALA A 74 -17.24 -7.00 14.73
N TYR A 75 -17.52 -6.95 16.04
CA TYR A 75 -16.53 -6.59 17.04
C TYR A 75 -15.31 -7.52 17.03
N GLU A 76 -15.52 -8.83 16.96
CA GLU A 76 -14.42 -9.80 16.87
C GLU A 76 -13.53 -9.57 15.63
N LEU A 77 -14.16 -9.34 14.47
CA LEU A 77 -13.45 -9.03 13.22
C LEU A 77 -12.64 -7.73 13.35
N GLU A 78 -13.22 -6.68 13.94
CA GLU A 78 -12.52 -5.42 14.21
C GLU A 78 -11.31 -5.62 15.13
N GLN A 79 -11.48 -6.37 16.23
CA GLN A 79 -10.38 -6.63 17.16
C GLN A 79 -9.27 -7.45 16.51
N CYS A 80 -9.60 -8.37 15.60
CA CYS A 80 -8.62 -9.07 14.77
C CYS A 80 -7.79 -8.08 13.92
N CYS A 81 -8.45 -7.11 13.29
CA CYS A 81 -7.78 -6.04 12.52
C CYS A 81 -6.87 -5.17 13.40
N VAL A 82 -7.40 -4.67 14.50
CA VAL A 82 -6.66 -3.84 15.46
C VAL A 82 -5.43 -4.58 15.96
N LYS A 83 -5.58 -5.85 16.34
CA LYS A 83 -4.49 -6.66 16.87
C LYS A 83 -3.35 -6.84 15.86
N LEU A 84 -3.66 -7.14 14.60
CA LEU A 84 -2.64 -7.27 13.56
C LEU A 84 -1.91 -5.95 13.30
N MET A 85 -2.66 -4.86 13.10
CA MET A 85 -2.07 -3.56 12.77
C MET A 85 -1.21 -3.03 13.93
N ARG A 86 -1.61 -3.32 15.18
CA ARG A 86 -0.80 -3.05 16.37
C ARG A 86 0.40 -3.98 16.48
N GLY A 87 0.27 -5.25 16.11
CA GLY A 87 1.39 -6.19 16.05
C GLY A 87 2.52 -5.69 15.15
N LEU A 88 2.16 -5.22 13.95
CA LEU A 88 3.10 -4.59 13.02
C LEU A 88 3.68 -3.29 13.58
N LEU A 89 2.85 -2.44 14.20
CA LEU A 89 3.32 -1.21 14.85
C LEU A 89 4.39 -1.52 15.90
N MET A 90 4.14 -2.49 16.77
CA MET A 90 5.06 -2.88 17.84
C MET A 90 6.36 -3.46 17.27
N ALA A 91 6.28 -4.27 16.22
CA ALA A 91 7.46 -4.80 15.53
C ALA A 91 8.33 -3.67 14.95
N MET A 92 7.72 -2.68 14.28
CA MET A 92 8.43 -1.52 13.75
C MET A 92 8.97 -0.59 14.85
N MET A 93 8.20 -0.37 15.92
CA MET A 93 8.65 0.44 17.07
C MET A 93 9.85 -0.17 17.79
N ASN A 94 9.96 -1.50 17.82
CA ASN A 94 11.16 -2.19 18.32
C ASN A 94 12.42 -1.88 17.47
N GLN A 95 12.24 -1.38 16.24
CA GLN A 95 13.31 -0.93 15.35
C GLN A 95 13.39 0.60 15.24
N LYS A 96 12.90 1.36 16.24
CA LYS A 96 12.91 2.84 16.23
C LYS A 96 14.29 3.47 15.94
N ASP A 97 15.37 2.84 16.37
CA ASP A 97 16.73 3.35 16.14
C ASP A 97 17.12 3.29 14.66
N LYS A 98 16.61 2.29 13.90
CA LYS A 98 16.76 2.21 12.45
C LYS A 98 16.01 3.37 11.76
N VAL A 99 14.76 3.64 12.17
CA VAL A 99 13.98 4.77 11.66
C VAL A 99 14.71 6.10 11.89
N GLU A 100 15.27 6.31 13.08
CA GLU A 100 16.03 7.52 13.40
C GLU A 100 17.27 7.68 12.51
N ARG A 101 18.03 6.61 12.27
CA ARG A 101 19.22 6.64 11.40
C ARG A 101 18.85 6.83 9.93
N PHE A 102 17.86 6.08 9.44
CA PHE A 102 17.45 6.08 8.03
C PHE A 102 17.02 7.46 7.52
N LYS A 103 16.35 8.27 8.36
CA LYS A 103 16.01 9.68 8.03
C LYS A 103 17.20 10.53 7.59
N THR A 104 18.43 10.12 7.92
CA THR A 104 19.66 10.81 7.51
C THR A 104 20.47 9.98 6.52
N THR A 105 20.64 8.69 6.77
CA THR A 105 21.55 7.85 5.97
C THR A 105 20.93 7.39 4.66
N GLN A 106 19.60 7.16 4.64
CA GLN A 106 18.86 6.57 3.52
C GLN A 106 19.50 5.26 2.98
N ASN A 107 20.31 4.60 3.81
CA ASN A 107 21.05 3.40 3.44
C ASN A 107 20.15 2.16 3.65
N PRO A 108 20.11 1.20 2.71
CA PRO A 108 19.36 -0.04 2.89
C PRO A 108 19.63 -0.79 4.21
N LEU A 109 20.85 -0.74 4.76
CA LEU A 109 21.19 -1.42 6.01
C LEU A 109 20.54 -0.77 7.25
N ASP A 110 20.24 0.53 7.16
CA ASP A 110 19.53 1.27 8.20
C ASP A 110 18.00 1.19 8.04
N SER A 111 17.50 0.52 7.00
CA SER A 111 16.06 0.39 6.76
C SER A 111 15.38 -0.46 7.83
N LEU A 112 14.07 -0.25 7.98
CA LEU A 112 13.22 -1.19 8.69
C LEU A 112 13.24 -2.55 7.99
N HIS A 113 13.06 -3.62 8.76
CA HIS A 113 12.89 -4.95 8.20
C HIS A 113 11.51 -5.10 7.57
N ALA A 114 11.46 -5.68 6.37
CA ALA A 114 10.20 -6.02 5.70
C ALA A 114 9.43 -7.21 6.32
N LYS A 115 10.11 -8.05 7.12
CA LYS A 115 9.54 -9.28 7.71
C LYS A 115 10.01 -9.50 9.14
N TYR A 116 9.11 -10.04 9.96
CA TYR A 116 9.32 -10.29 11.39
C TYR A 116 8.91 -11.71 11.76
N SER A 117 9.27 -12.15 12.96
CA SER A 117 8.72 -13.39 13.52
C SER A 117 7.27 -13.15 13.91
N SER A 118 6.35 -13.93 13.32
CA SER A 118 4.94 -13.88 13.67
C SER A 118 4.71 -14.12 15.17
N LYS A 119 5.57 -14.86 15.87
CA LYS A 119 5.37 -15.22 17.28
C LYS A 119 5.71 -14.11 18.28
N ASN A 120 6.72 -13.28 17.98
CA ASN A 120 7.25 -12.31 18.95
C ASN A 120 7.59 -10.93 18.35
N GLY A 121 7.37 -10.73 17.05
CA GLY A 121 7.61 -9.46 16.36
C GLY A 121 9.08 -9.07 16.22
N GLN A 122 10.02 -10.00 16.44
CA GLN A 122 11.46 -9.73 16.33
C GLN A 122 11.98 -9.93 14.90
N PRO A 123 13.13 -9.32 14.55
CA PRO A 123 13.88 -9.66 13.34
C PRO A 123 14.08 -11.18 13.18
N VAL A 124 13.99 -11.67 11.95
CA VAL A 124 14.18 -13.11 11.62
C VAL A 124 15.42 -13.39 10.78
N VAL A 125 16.03 -12.36 10.22
CA VAL A 125 17.24 -12.40 9.39
C VAL A 125 18.07 -11.16 9.68
N GLY A 126 19.36 -11.17 9.31
CA GLY A 126 20.28 -10.04 9.43
C GLY A 126 19.97 -8.89 8.46
N ASP A 127 20.55 -7.72 8.73
CA ASP A 127 20.31 -6.48 7.98
C ASP A 127 20.75 -6.55 6.50
N ASP A 128 21.73 -7.40 6.18
CA ASP A 128 22.31 -7.62 4.86
C ASP A 128 21.84 -8.94 4.20
N GLU A 129 21.04 -9.74 4.90
CA GLU A 129 20.59 -11.06 4.43
C GLU A 129 19.31 -11.01 3.59
N TRP A 130 18.68 -9.83 3.46
CA TRP A 130 17.43 -9.66 2.73
C TRP A 130 17.25 -8.27 2.15
N GLY A 131 16.44 -8.16 1.09
CA GLY A 131 16.01 -6.89 0.51
C GLY A 131 15.02 -6.16 1.41
N HIS A 132 15.48 -5.65 2.56
CA HIS A 132 14.65 -5.07 3.61
C HIS A 132 14.08 -3.69 3.27
N LEU A 133 14.82 -2.87 2.53
CA LEU A 133 14.36 -1.54 2.12
C LEU A 133 13.22 -1.69 1.11
N GLN A 134 11.99 -1.68 1.62
CA GLN A 134 10.73 -1.81 0.89
C GLN A 134 9.83 -0.64 1.30
N ILE A 135 9.89 0.45 0.53
CA ILE A 135 9.14 1.67 0.84
C ILE A 135 7.64 1.44 0.63
N ASP A 136 7.28 0.61 -0.35
CA ASP A 136 5.90 0.18 -0.61
C ASP A 136 5.24 -0.44 0.63
N ALA A 137 5.96 -1.29 1.37
CA ALA A 137 5.40 -2.02 2.50
C ALA A 137 5.04 -1.09 3.68
N ILE A 138 5.93 -0.15 4.02
CA ILE A 138 5.67 0.85 5.07
C ILE A 138 4.58 1.83 4.63
N SER A 139 4.61 2.24 3.36
CA SER A 139 3.60 3.14 2.80
C SER A 139 2.21 2.49 2.77
N LEU A 140 2.12 1.21 2.39
CA LEU A 140 0.87 0.45 2.43
C LEU A 140 0.33 0.34 3.86
N TYR A 141 1.20 0.07 4.85
CA TYR A 141 0.79 0.06 6.25
C TYR A 141 0.18 1.40 6.68
N LEU A 142 0.83 2.52 6.37
CA LEU A 142 0.34 3.87 6.69
C LEU A 142 -0.97 4.20 5.96
N LEU A 143 -1.07 3.87 4.67
CA LEU A 143 -2.28 4.07 3.89
C LEU A 143 -3.47 3.30 4.49
N ILE A 144 -3.29 2.01 4.81
CA ILE A 144 -4.36 1.21 5.38
C ILE A 144 -4.66 1.59 6.83
N LEU A 145 -3.66 2.00 7.61
CA LEU A 145 -3.88 2.59 8.93
C LEU A 145 -4.79 3.82 8.83
N ALA A 146 -4.54 4.70 7.86
CA ALA A 146 -5.35 5.88 7.61
C ALA A 146 -6.80 5.52 7.23
N GLN A 147 -6.98 4.61 6.27
CA GLN A 147 -8.32 4.17 5.84
C GLN A 147 -9.08 3.48 6.99
N MET A 148 -8.43 2.62 7.78
CA MET A 148 -9.04 1.96 8.95
C MET A 148 -9.42 2.97 10.03
N THR A 149 -8.55 3.95 10.32
CA THR A 149 -8.83 5.00 11.32
C THR A 149 -10.00 5.87 10.88
N ALA A 150 -10.05 6.25 9.59
CA ALA A 150 -11.17 6.99 9.00
C ALA A 150 -12.49 6.19 9.01
N SER A 151 -12.41 4.86 8.93
CA SER A 151 -13.59 3.96 9.09
C SER A 151 -14.05 3.80 10.55
N GLY A 152 -13.35 4.41 11.51
CA GLY A 152 -13.68 4.40 12.93
C GLY A 152 -12.94 3.38 13.79
N LEU A 153 -11.96 2.64 13.23
CA LEU A 153 -11.14 1.72 14.03
C LEU A 153 -10.10 2.49 14.86
N GLN A 154 -10.02 2.17 16.14
CA GLN A 154 -8.98 2.70 17.03
C GLN A 154 -7.80 1.75 17.05
N ILE A 155 -6.70 2.12 16.38
CA ILE A 155 -5.48 1.31 16.28
C ILE A 155 -4.34 1.91 17.12
N VAL A 156 -4.24 3.24 17.17
CA VAL A 156 -3.21 3.98 17.90
C VAL A 156 -3.76 4.44 19.24
N PHE A 157 -3.02 4.20 20.32
CA PHE A 157 -3.49 4.37 21.71
C PHE A 157 -2.65 5.32 22.55
N SER A 158 -1.47 5.77 22.08
CA SER A 158 -0.64 6.70 22.84
C SER A 158 0.05 7.74 21.96
N LEU A 159 0.40 8.89 22.54
CA LEU A 159 1.17 9.93 21.85
C LEU A 159 2.60 9.48 21.50
N ASP A 160 3.12 8.48 22.21
CA ASP A 160 4.40 7.85 21.87
C ASP A 160 4.28 7.10 20.53
N GLU A 161 3.18 6.35 20.32
CA GLU A 161 2.86 5.69 19.05
C GLU A 161 2.59 6.72 17.92
N VAL A 162 1.84 7.81 18.20
CA VAL A 162 1.63 8.92 17.25
C VAL A 162 2.98 9.50 16.80
N SER A 163 3.88 9.77 17.74
CA SER A 163 5.21 10.30 17.43
C SER A 163 5.99 9.35 16.53
N PHE A 164 5.91 8.04 16.78
CA PHE A 164 6.55 7.05 15.93
C PHE A 164 5.98 7.05 14.51
N ILE A 165 4.65 7.07 14.36
CA ILE A 165 3.97 7.12 13.05
C ILE A 165 4.35 8.40 12.29
N GLN A 166 4.44 9.55 12.97
CA GLN A 166 4.95 10.79 12.36
C GLN A 166 6.40 10.63 11.84
N ASN A 167 7.23 9.80 12.48
CA ASN A 167 8.57 9.50 11.97
C ASN A 167 8.56 8.50 10.82
N LEU A 168 7.57 7.60 10.74
CA LEU A 168 7.37 6.75 9.55
C LEU A 168 6.96 7.58 8.33
N VAL A 169 6.20 8.68 8.52
CA VAL A 169 5.95 9.65 7.45
C VAL A 169 7.27 10.25 6.95
N PHE A 170 8.15 10.70 7.84
CA PHE A 170 9.46 11.21 7.44
C PHE A 170 10.38 10.13 6.84
N TYR A 171 10.15 8.87 7.17
CA TYR A 171 10.86 7.75 6.57
C TYR A 171 10.49 7.57 5.09
N ILE A 172 9.24 7.83 4.71
CA ILE A 172 8.75 7.67 3.33
C ILE A 172 8.70 8.98 2.52
N GLU A 173 8.90 10.15 3.13
CA GLU A 173 8.71 11.46 2.47
C GLU A 173 9.64 11.65 1.26
N SER A 174 10.82 11.03 1.25
CA SER A 174 11.79 11.09 0.15
C SER A 174 11.72 9.90 -0.82
N ALA A 175 10.59 9.17 -0.88
CA ALA A 175 10.44 7.99 -1.74
C ALA A 175 10.75 8.24 -3.22
N TYR A 176 10.51 9.45 -3.73
CA TYR A 176 10.76 9.83 -5.12
C TYR A 176 12.25 9.78 -5.53
N CYS A 177 13.17 9.78 -4.57
CA CYS A 177 14.61 9.77 -4.83
C CYS A 177 15.39 8.68 -4.08
N ILE A 178 14.71 7.79 -3.36
CA ILE A 178 15.35 6.67 -2.66
C ILE A 178 15.06 5.37 -3.43
N PRO A 179 16.08 4.77 -4.07
CA PRO A 179 15.96 3.44 -4.67
C PRO A 179 15.71 2.37 -3.60
N ASP A 180 14.79 1.44 -3.86
CA ASP A 180 14.41 0.37 -2.94
C ASP A 180 14.38 -1.02 -3.63
N TYR A 181 14.01 -2.06 -2.89
CA TYR A 181 13.88 -3.43 -3.42
C TYR A 181 12.52 -3.70 -4.10
N GLY A 182 11.61 -2.73 -4.07
CA GLY A 182 10.28 -2.81 -4.66
C GLY A 182 9.38 -3.90 -4.09
N ILE A 183 8.18 -3.99 -4.66
CA ILE A 183 7.12 -4.90 -4.19
C ILE A 183 7.47 -6.40 -4.32
N TRP A 184 8.50 -6.73 -5.11
CA TRP A 184 8.94 -8.11 -5.31
C TRP A 184 10.24 -8.46 -4.59
N GLU A 185 10.77 -7.55 -3.78
CA GLU A 185 11.93 -7.76 -2.90
C GLU A 185 13.24 -8.04 -3.68
N ARG A 186 13.34 -7.52 -4.90
CA ARG A 186 14.45 -7.78 -5.85
C ARG A 186 15.24 -6.54 -6.24
N GLY A 187 14.64 -5.37 -6.13
CA GLY A 187 15.22 -4.11 -6.60
C GLY A 187 15.21 -4.08 -8.11
N ASP A 188 16.30 -4.44 -8.76
CA ASP A 188 16.43 -4.47 -10.21
C ASP A 188 15.86 -5.76 -10.85
N LYS A 189 15.63 -5.74 -12.17
CA LYS A 189 15.09 -6.87 -12.94
C LYS A 189 15.99 -8.11 -12.89
N SER A 190 17.31 -7.93 -12.81
CA SER A 190 18.27 -9.03 -12.73
C SER A 190 18.42 -9.62 -11.34
N ASN A 191 17.83 -8.99 -10.32
CA ASN A 191 17.86 -9.48 -8.94
C ASN A 191 19.31 -9.83 -8.52
N HIS A 192 20.22 -8.85 -8.60
CA HIS A 192 21.61 -8.98 -8.14
C HIS A 192 21.88 -8.14 -6.88
N GLY A 193 20.82 -7.83 -6.13
CA GLY A 193 20.89 -7.13 -4.86
C GLY A 193 20.99 -5.60 -4.97
N GLN A 194 20.79 -5.04 -6.17
CA GLN A 194 20.78 -3.58 -6.38
C GLN A 194 19.37 -3.02 -6.28
N THR A 195 19.25 -1.89 -5.59
CA THR A 195 18.00 -1.15 -5.48
C THR A 195 17.74 -0.28 -6.73
N GLU A 196 16.47 -0.04 -7.03
CA GLU A 196 16.05 0.86 -8.11
C GLU A 196 14.90 1.75 -7.65
N LEU A 197 14.71 2.89 -8.33
CA LEU A 197 13.46 3.64 -8.15
C LEU A 197 12.32 2.85 -8.78
N ASN A 198 11.40 2.40 -7.94
CA ASN A 198 10.24 1.60 -8.30
C ASN A 198 8.97 2.47 -8.23
N ALA A 199 8.25 2.58 -9.35
CA ALA A 199 7.03 3.36 -9.45
C ALA A 199 5.93 2.81 -8.52
N SER A 200 5.90 1.50 -8.28
CA SER A 200 5.03 0.87 -7.29
C SER A 200 5.24 1.45 -5.88
N SER A 201 6.49 1.60 -5.45
CA SER A 201 6.87 2.18 -4.15
C SER A 201 6.57 3.67 -4.07
N ILE A 202 6.90 4.44 -5.11
CA ILE A 202 6.65 5.89 -5.16
C ILE A 202 5.16 6.18 -5.13
N GLY A 203 4.37 5.43 -5.89
CA GLY A 203 2.92 5.59 -5.93
C GLY A 203 2.25 5.25 -4.60
N MET A 204 2.69 4.17 -3.95
CA MET A 204 2.20 3.81 -2.62
C MET A 204 2.59 4.88 -1.58
N ALA A 205 3.83 5.40 -1.64
CA ALA A 205 4.29 6.47 -0.76
C ALA A 205 3.49 7.77 -0.95
N LYS A 206 3.25 8.20 -2.20
CA LYS A 206 2.37 9.34 -2.51
C LYS A 206 1.01 9.16 -1.82
N ALA A 207 0.40 7.98 -2.01
CA ALA A 207 -0.91 7.70 -1.45
C ALA A 207 -0.93 7.71 0.08
N ALA A 208 0.11 7.16 0.71
CA ALA A 208 0.25 7.20 2.16
C ALA A 208 0.45 8.63 2.69
N LEU A 209 1.31 9.43 2.05
CA LEU A 209 1.57 10.82 2.43
C LEU A 209 0.29 11.66 2.37
N GLU A 210 -0.48 11.55 1.28
CA GLU A 210 -1.76 12.23 1.16
C GLU A 210 -2.81 11.73 2.17
N ALA A 211 -2.88 10.42 2.43
CA ALA A 211 -3.87 9.83 3.34
C ALA A 211 -3.58 10.16 4.82
N MET A 212 -2.31 10.32 5.18
CA MET A 212 -1.88 10.61 6.55
C MET A 212 -1.95 12.10 6.87
N ASN A 213 -1.97 12.98 5.87
CA ASN A 213 -1.98 14.42 6.11
C ASN A 213 -3.27 14.86 6.82
N GLU A 214 -3.12 15.58 7.93
CA GLU A 214 -4.21 16.08 8.78
C GLU A 214 -5.09 14.98 9.39
N LEU A 215 -4.65 13.73 9.35
CA LEU A 215 -5.36 12.62 9.97
C LEU A 215 -5.13 12.62 11.49
N ASP A 216 -6.22 12.61 12.25
CA ASP A 216 -6.18 12.35 13.68
C ASP A 216 -6.14 10.84 13.96
N LEU A 217 -5.01 10.35 14.48
CA LEU A 217 -4.79 8.93 14.76
C LEU A 217 -5.66 8.36 15.90
N PHE A 218 -6.25 9.22 16.73
CA PHE A 218 -7.24 8.80 17.73
C PHE A 218 -8.68 8.88 17.21
N GLY A 219 -8.85 9.21 15.93
CA GLY A 219 -10.14 9.42 15.28
C GLY A 219 -10.92 10.53 15.97
N ALA A 220 -12.23 10.33 16.17
CA ALA A 220 -13.12 11.33 16.77
C ALA A 220 -12.79 11.72 18.24
N ARG A 221 -11.83 11.04 18.89
CA ARG A 221 -11.45 11.29 20.29
C ARG A 221 -10.13 12.05 20.44
N GLY A 222 -9.47 12.38 19.34
CA GLY A 222 -8.16 13.02 19.39
C GLY A 222 -8.21 14.53 19.51
N GLY A 223 -7.04 15.14 19.35
CA GLY A 223 -6.82 16.57 19.36
C GLY A 223 -5.53 16.92 18.63
N SER A 224 -5.08 18.18 18.71
CA SER A 224 -3.91 18.66 17.95
C SER A 224 -2.63 17.85 18.15
N GLY A 225 -2.47 17.16 19.30
CA GLY A 225 -1.32 16.31 19.58
C GLY A 225 -1.34 14.92 18.90
N SER A 226 -2.48 14.47 18.37
CA SER A 226 -2.64 13.17 17.68
C SER A 226 -2.79 13.30 16.16
N VAL A 227 -2.75 14.53 15.64
CA VAL A 227 -2.80 14.83 14.20
C VAL A 227 -1.43 14.62 13.57
N ILE A 228 -1.42 13.95 12.42
CA ILE A 228 -0.22 13.77 11.60
C ILE A 228 -0.13 14.88 10.56
N HIS A 229 1.08 15.41 10.38
CA HIS A 229 1.35 16.49 9.45
C HIS A 229 2.33 16.05 8.38
N VAL A 230 2.01 16.35 7.13
CA VAL A 230 2.82 16.02 5.96
C VAL A 230 3.05 17.29 5.16
N LEU A 231 4.26 17.50 4.66
CA LEU A 231 4.49 18.58 3.71
C LEU A 231 3.91 18.22 2.34
N ALA A 232 3.06 19.10 1.82
CA ALA A 232 2.46 18.94 0.51
C ALA A 232 3.51 18.80 -0.62
N ASP A 233 4.64 19.48 -0.51
CA ASP A 233 5.73 19.45 -1.50
C ASP A 233 6.24 18.02 -1.75
N GLU A 234 6.36 17.20 -0.70
CA GLU A 234 6.91 15.84 -0.83
C GLU A 234 5.93 14.91 -1.57
N ALA A 235 4.62 15.06 -1.33
CA ALA A 235 3.62 14.33 -2.10
C ALA A 235 3.61 14.77 -3.59
N HIS A 236 3.80 16.06 -3.88
CA HIS A 236 3.87 16.57 -5.25
C HIS A 236 5.14 16.12 -5.99
N LYS A 237 6.29 16.03 -5.31
CA LYS A 237 7.51 15.45 -5.89
C LYS A 237 7.31 13.98 -6.26
N CYS A 238 6.70 13.19 -5.38
CA CYS A 238 6.30 11.82 -5.68
C CYS A 238 5.34 11.75 -6.89
N GLN A 239 4.38 12.68 -6.98
CA GLN A 239 3.47 12.77 -8.12
C GLN A 239 4.20 13.02 -9.44
N ALA A 240 5.07 14.03 -9.48
CA ALA A 240 5.80 14.42 -10.68
C ALA A 240 6.67 13.27 -11.20
N VAL A 241 7.40 12.60 -10.30
CA VAL A 241 8.22 11.43 -10.66
C VAL A 241 7.33 10.28 -11.13
N LEU A 242 6.26 9.95 -10.41
CA LEU A 242 5.33 8.87 -10.79
C LEU A 242 4.73 9.08 -12.19
N GLN A 243 4.26 10.30 -12.48
CA GLN A 243 3.71 10.65 -13.80
C GLN A 243 4.74 10.49 -14.92
N SER A 244 6.01 10.82 -14.65
CA SER A 244 7.10 10.65 -15.62
C SER A 244 7.52 9.19 -15.84
N MET A 245 7.32 8.33 -14.83
CA MET A 245 7.71 6.93 -14.87
C MET A 245 6.65 6.05 -15.54
N LEU A 246 5.37 6.21 -15.20
CA LEU A 246 4.30 5.35 -15.71
C LEU A 246 4.25 5.39 -17.26
N PRO A 247 4.05 4.23 -17.93
CA PRO A 247 3.70 2.92 -17.37
C PRO A 247 4.91 2.05 -16.95
N ARG A 248 6.13 2.60 -16.95
CA ARG A 248 7.34 1.87 -16.55
C ARG A 248 7.40 1.69 -15.03
N GLU A 249 7.86 0.54 -14.57
CA GLU A 249 8.06 0.28 -13.14
C GLU A 249 9.38 0.84 -12.64
N SER A 250 10.49 0.56 -13.34
CA SER A 250 11.82 1.01 -12.94
C SER A 250 12.74 1.11 -14.15
N ASN A 251 13.99 1.53 -13.96
CA ASN A 251 14.93 1.65 -15.09
C ASN A 251 15.11 0.32 -15.84
N SER A 252 15.21 -0.80 -15.13
CA SER A 252 15.36 -2.12 -15.73
C SER A 252 14.04 -2.84 -16.03
N LYS A 253 12.93 -2.50 -15.35
CA LYS A 253 11.60 -3.12 -15.57
C LYS A 253 10.73 -2.24 -16.45
N GLU A 254 10.57 -2.64 -17.72
CA GLU A 254 9.81 -1.86 -18.69
C GLU A 254 8.32 -1.72 -18.33
N LEU A 255 7.79 -2.67 -17.56
CA LEU A 255 6.39 -2.75 -17.11
C LEU A 255 6.28 -3.76 -15.96
N ASP A 256 5.39 -3.51 -15.00
CA ASP A 256 5.09 -4.43 -13.89
C ASP A 256 3.59 -4.41 -13.58
N ALA A 257 3.02 -5.57 -13.25
CA ALA A 257 1.61 -5.71 -12.90
C ALA A 257 1.29 -5.20 -11.50
N GLY A 258 2.29 -5.04 -10.63
CA GLY A 258 2.18 -4.39 -9.31
C GLY A 258 1.68 -2.95 -9.39
N LEU A 259 1.88 -2.28 -10.53
CA LEU A 259 1.33 -0.96 -10.83
C LEU A 259 -0.20 -0.88 -10.74
N LEU A 260 -0.91 -2.02 -10.88
CA LEU A 260 -2.37 -2.07 -10.67
C LEU A 260 -2.78 -1.65 -9.26
N SER A 261 -1.90 -1.85 -8.27
CA SER A 261 -2.12 -1.42 -6.88
C SER A 261 -1.92 0.10 -6.68
N VAL A 262 -1.25 0.75 -7.63
CA VAL A 262 -0.93 2.19 -7.64
C VAL A 262 -1.97 3.00 -8.41
N ILE A 263 -2.29 2.58 -9.63
CA ILE A 263 -3.27 3.28 -10.48
C ILE A 263 -4.72 3.05 -10.03
N GLY A 264 -4.95 2.06 -9.17
CA GLY A 264 -6.25 1.70 -8.62
C GLY A 264 -6.16 1.37 -7.13
N PHE A 265 -6.99 0.43 -6.66
CA PHE A 265 -7.05 0.05 -5.27
C PHE A 265 -5.75 -0.65 -4.82
N PRO A 266 -5.17 -0.30 -3.65
CA PRO A 266 -5.69 0.64 -2.65
C PRO A 266 -5.20 2.10 -2.80
N ALA A 267 -4.18 2.37 -3.61
CA ALA A 267 -3.47 3.63 -3.56
C ALA A 267 -4.19 4.80 -4.26
N PHE A 268 -4.75 4.57 -5.44
CA PHE A 268 -5.31 5.60 -6.33
C PHE A 268 -4.37 6.81 -6.45
N ALA A 269 -3.09 6.55 -6.74
CA ALA A 269 -2.03 7.57 -6.68
C ALA A 269 -1.87 8.37 -7.97
N CYS A 270 -2.39 7.88 -9.09
CA CYS A 270 -2.35 8.58 -10.37
C CYS A 270 -3.63 9.41 -10.55
N ASP A 271 -3.46 10.69 -10.90
CA ASP A 271 -4.59 11.63 -11.08
C ASP A 271 -4.97 11.83 -12.55
N ASP A 272 -4.19 11.31 -13.49
CA ASP A 272 -4.44 11.44 -14.94
C ASP A 272 -5.19 10.21 -15.48
N PRO A 273 -6.47 10.35 -15.89
CA PRO A 273 -7.26 9.24 -16.42
C PRO A 273 -6.64 8.56 -17.64
N GLN A 274 -5.98 9.32 -18.53
CA GLN A 274 -5.35 8.76 -19.74
C GLN A 274 -4.13 7.91 -19.38
N LEU A 275 -3.35 8.36 -18.39
CA LEU A 275 -2.20 7.62 -17.90
C LEU A 275 -2.63 6.34 -17.16
N ILE A 276 -3.71 6.40 -16.37
CA ILE A 276 -4.31 5.22 -15.73
C ILE A 276 -4.73 4.19 -16.78
N GLU A 277 -5.50 4.61 -17.79
CA GLU A 277 -6.00 3.73 -18.83
C GLU A 277 -4.87 3.13 -19.67
N SER A 278 -3.91 3.95 -20.11
CA SER A 278 -2.76 3.48 -20.89
C SER A 278 -1.88 2.50 -20.11
N THR A 279 -1.67 2.74 -18.81
CA THR A 279 -0.92 1.83 -17.93
C THR A 279 -1.65 0.50 -17.76
N GLN A 280 -2.95 0.53 -17.45
CA GLN A 280 -3.75 -0.69 -17.33
C GLN A 280 -3.77 -1.48 -18.64
N ASN A 281 -3.94 -0.81 -19.77
CA ASN A 281 -3.93 -1.44 -21.09
C ASN A 281 -2.56 -2.04 -21.42
N ALA A 282 -1.46 -1.37 -21.07
CA ALA A 282 -0.13 -1.94 -21.24
C ALA A 282 0.06 -3.24 -20.44
N ILE A 283 -0.39 -3.26 -19.18
CA ILE A 283 -0.35 -4.45 -18.30
C ILE A 283 -1.19 -5.59 -18.90
N VAL A 284 -2.44 -5.31 -19.24
CA VAL A 284 -3.35 -6.31 -19.82
C VAL A 284 -2.82 -6.85 -21.15
N ASN A 285 -2.29 -5.99 -22.02
CA ASN A 285 -1.83 -6.43 -23.35
C ASN A 285 -0.52 -7.22 -23.31
N ARG A 286 0.38 -6.96 -22.34
CA ARG A 286 1.73 -7.54 -22.33
C ARG A 286 1.97 -8.58 -21.25
N LEU A 287 1.28 -8.47 -20.11
CA LEU A 287 1.51 -9.32 -18.95
C LEU A 287 0.38 -10.30 -18.67
N GLN A 288 -0.84 -10.05 -19.17
CA GLN A 288 -1.96 -10.97 -18.97
C GLN A 288 -1.74 -12.29 -19.72
N GLY A 289 -1.96 -13.38 -19.02
CA GLY A 289 -2.08 -14.73 -19.55
C GLY A 289 -3.43 -15.36 -19.20
N ARG A 290 -3.51 -16.69 -19.29
CA ARG A 290 -4.75 -17.43 -19.02
C ARG A 290 -5.07 -17.53 -17.53
N TYR A 291 -4.05 -17.52 -16.68
CA TYR A 291 -4.13 -17.77 -15.24
C TYR A 291 -3.90 -16.52 -14.39
N GLY A 292 -3.90 -15.33 -14.99
CA GLY A 292 -3.63 -14.07 -14.30
C GLY A 292 -2.67 -13.20 -15.10
N CYS A 293 -1.86 -12.40 -14.42
CA CYS A 293 -0.78 -11.65 -15.07
C CYS A 293 0.59 -12.13 -14.58
N LYS A 294 1.60 -12.06 -15.44
CA LYS A 294 3.01 -12.10 -15.05
C LYS A 294 3.31 -10.88 -14.17
N ARG A 295 4.23 -11.00 -13.22
CA ARG A 295 4.66 -9.84 -12.41
C ARG A 295 5.32 -8.79 -13.31
N PHE A 296 6.32 -9.20 -14.07
CA PHE A 296 6.97 -8.44 -15.13
C PHE A 296 7.56 -9.41 -16.16
N LEU A 297 7.98 -8.90 -17.33
CA LEU A 297 8.58 -9.72 -18.37
C LEU A 297 9.92 -10.30 -17.93
N ARG A 298 10.22 -11.54 -18.32
CA ARG A 298 11.46 -12.26 -17.96
C ARG A 298 11.67 -12.45 -16.45
N ASP A 299 10.56 -12.54 -15.72
CA ASP A 299 10.60 -12.87 -14.30
C ASP A 299 10.81 -14.38 -14.10
N GLY A 300 11.88 -14.74 -13.39
CA GLY A 300 12.25 -16.12 -13.12
C GLY A 300 11.53 -16.78 -11.95
N TYR A 301 10.79 -16.04 -11.13
CA TYR A 301 10.27 -16.59 -9.87
C TYR A 301 9.32 -17.77 -10.07
N ASN A 302 9.67 -18.88 -9.42
CA ASN A 302 9.04 -20.19 -9.51
C ASN A 302 8.87 -20.71 -10.95
N THR A 303 9.70 -20.24 -11.89
CA THR A 303 9.79 -20.85 -13.21
C THR A 303 10.58 -22.17 -13.12
N PRO A 304 10.35 -23.13 -14.03
CA PRO A 304 11.09 -24.40 -14.02
C PRO A 304 12.61 -24.29 -14.21
N LYS A 305 13.08 -23.13 -14.69
CA LYS A 305 14.50 -22.86 -14.94
C LYS A 305 15.16 -22.06 -13.82
N GLU A 306 14.41 -21.65 -12.80
CA GLU A 306 14.96 -20.94 -11.65
C GLU A 306 15.76 -21.88 -10.76
N ASP A 307 17.00 -21.50 -10.47
CA ASP A 307 17.76 -22.11 -9.39
C ASP A 307 17.29 -21.58 -8.04
N LYS A 308 16.58 -22.43 -7.29
CA LYS A 308 16.02 -22.07 -5.97
C LYS A 308 17.04 -22.10 -4.84
N THR A 309 18.27 -22.54 -5.10
CA THR A 309 19.33 -22.62 -4.07
C THR A 309 20.02 -21.29 -3.82
N ARG A 310 19.79 -20.29 -4.70
CA ARG A 310 20.43 -18.99 -4.66
C ARG A 310 19.42 -17.85 -4.62
N LEU A 311 19.82 -16.76 -3.97
CA LEU A 311 18.97 -15.55 -3.87
C LEU A 311 19.01 -14.71 -5.16
N TYR A 312 20.16 -14.66 -5.83
CA TYR A 312 20.42 -13.78 -6.97
C TYR A 312 20.62 -14.55 -8.26
N TYR A 313 20.17 -13.97 -9.38
CA TYR A 313 20.28 -14.58 -10.70
C TYR A 313 21.64 -14.38 -11.35
N GLU A 314 21.97 -15.26 -12.30
CA GLU A 314 23.12 -15.04 -13.19
C GLU A 314 22.69 -14.09 -14.31
N ARG A 315 23.65 -13.33 -14.87
CA ARG A 315 23.39 -12.35 -15.93
C ARG A 315 22.68 -12.92 -17.17
N TRP A 316 22.84 -14.21 -17.45
CA TRP A 316 22.26 -14.87 -18.63
C TRP A 316 20.85 -15.44 -18.39
N GLU A 317 20.41 -15.58 -17.14
CA GLU A 317 19.19 -16.32 -16.79
C GLU A 317 17.90 -15.66 -17.26
N LEU A 318 17.86 -14.33 -17.33
CA LEU A 318 16.65 -13.59 -17.69
C LEU A 318 16.12 -14.02 -19.06
N ARG A 319 17.01 -14.36 -19.99
CA ARG A 319 16.61 -14.84 -21.32
C ARG A 319 15.99 -16.24 -21.27
N MET A 320 16.33 -17.05 -20.28
CA MET A 320 15.74 -18.37 -20.09
C MET A 320 14.34 -18.29 -19.47
N PHE A 321 14.00 -17.22 -18.77
CA PHE A 321 12.66 -17.05 -18.20
C PHE A 321 11.63 -16.52 -19.19
N GLU A 322 12.09 -15.95 -20.30
CA GLU A 322 11.23 -15.41 -21.36
C GLU A 322 10.23 -16.46 -21.85
N ASN A 323 8.94 -16.08 -21.91
CA ASN A 323 7.79 -16.89 -22.32
C ASN A 323 7.36 -18.01 -21.36
N ILE A 324 8.13 -18.30 -20.31
CA ILE A 324 7.77 -19.30 -19.29
C ILE A 324 7.48 -18.66 -17.93
N GLU A 325 7.41 -17.33 -17.86
CA GLU A 325 7.19 -16.60 -16.61
C GLU A 325 5.90 -17.04 -15.95
N SER A 326 5.92 -17.20 -14.63
CA SER A 326 4.75 -17.61 -13.85
C SER A 326 3.62 -16.57 -13.88
N GLU A 327 2.38 -17.03 -13.95
CA GLU A 327 1.18 -16.18 -13.99
C GLU A 327 0.51 -16.15 -12.61
N TRP A 328 0.13 -14.96 -12.15
CA TRP A 328 -0.40 -14.74 -10.80
C TRP A 328 -1.89 -14.37 -10.85
N PRO A 329 -2.79 -15.22 -10.31
CA PRO A 329 -4.23 -14.93 -10.21
C PRO A 329 -4.54 -13.66 -9.42
N LEU A 330 -3.62 -13.23 -8.54
CA LEU A 330 -3.68 -11.99 -7.77
C LEU A 330 -4.09 -10.78 -8.63
N PHE A 331 -3.58 -10.68 -9.85
CA PHE A 331 -3.84 -9.52 -10.70
C PHE A 331 -5.26 -9.51 -11.29
N PHE A 332 -5.91 -10.67 -11.43
CA PHE A 332 -7.35 -10.69 -11.71
C PHE A 332 -8.14 -10.15 -10.52
N CYS A 333 -7.72 -10.42 -9.27
CA CYS A 333 -8.36 -9.79 -8.11
C CYS A 333 -8.22 -8.26 -8.13
N TYR A 334 -7.03 -7.73 -8.47
CA TYR A 334 -6.84 -6.29 -8.65
C TYR A 334 -7.72 -5.71 -9.77
N LEU A 335 -7.79 -6.37 -10.93
CA LEU A 335 -8.63 -5.91 -12.04
C LEU A 335 -10.11 -5.90 -11.66
N ILE A 336 -10.60 -6.94 -10.96
CA ILE A 336 -11.99 -6.99 -10.45
C ILE A 336 -12.24 -5.81 -9.51
N LEU A 337 -11.35 -5.56 -8.54
CA LEU A 337 -11.51 -4.45 -7.60
C LEU A 337 -11.48 -3.11 -8.33
N ASN A 338 -10.46 -2.85 -9.15
CA ASN A 338 -10.30 -1.60 -9.89
C ASN A 338 -11.52 -1.31 -10.79
N LYS A 339 -12.06 -2.34 -11.46
CA LYS A 339 -13.27 -2.23 -12.28
C LYS A 339 -14.53 -2.03 -11.45
N ALA A 340 -14.62 -2.62 -10.26
CA ALA A 340 -15.70 -2.34 -9.32
C ALA A 340 -15.69 -0.87 -8.86
N PHE A 341 -14.52 -0.30 -8.58
CA PHE A 341 -14.36 1.13 -8.28
C PHE A 341 -14.75 2.05 -9.44
N GLN A 342 -14.57 1.59 -10.68
CA GLN A 342 -15.01 2.30 -11.91
C GLN A 342 -16.49 2.07 -12.24
N THR A 343 -17.24 1.28 -11.44
CA THR A 343 -18.63 0.87 -11.73
C THR A 343 -18.80 0.10 -13.05
N ASP A 344 -17.74 -0.51 -13.57
CA ASP A 344 -17.72 -1.31 -14.79
C ASP A 344 -18.11 -2.77 -14.48
N LYS A 345 -19.43 -3.04 -14.47
CA LYS A 345 -19.98 -4.35 -14.09
C LYS A 345 -19.65 -5.46 -15.09
N ASP A 346 -19.50 -5.12 -16.37
CA ASP A 346 -19.26 -6.10 -17.42
C ASP A 346 -17.84 -6.65 -17.32
N SER A 347 -16.83 -5.77 -17.19
CA SER A 347 -15.45 -6.19 -16.95
C SER A 347 -15.31 -6.95 -15.63
N VAL A 348 -16.02 -6.51 -14.57
CA VAL A 348 -16.04 -7.22 -13.28
C VAL A 348 -16.54 -8.66 -13.45
N SER A 349 -17.61 -8.86 -14.22
CA SER A 349 -18.15 -10.20 -14.51
C SER A 349 -17.17 -11.04 -15.32
N GLU A 350 -16.57 -10.48 -16.36
CA GLU A 350 -15.60 -11.15 -17.23
C GLU A 350 -14.37 -11.66 -16.44
N TYR A 351 -13.70 -10.77 -15.70
CA TYR A 351 -12.53 -11.17 -14.91
C TYR A 351 -12.90 -12.11 -13.77
N SER A 352 -14.11 -11.99 -13.23
CA SER A 352 -14.58 -12.93 -12.22
C SER A 352 -14.78 -14.32 -12.81
N GLN A 353 -15.37 -14.45 -13.99
CA GLN A 353 -15.49 -15.74 -14.65
C GLN A 353 -14.12 -16.35 -14.92
N LYS A 354 -13.18 -15.58 -15.48
CA LYS A 354 -11.79 -16.01 -15.70
C LYS A 354 -11.12 -16.48 -14.42
N LEU A 355 -11.29 -15.74 -13.32
CA LEU A 355 -10.74 -16.12 -12.03
C LEU A 355 -11.36 -17.42 -11.51
N GLU A 356 -12.69 -17.56 -11.57
CA GLU A 356 -13.41 -18.76 -11.09
C GLU A 356 -13.00 -20.05 -11.79
N GLU A 357 -12.60 -19.99 -13.06
CA GLU A 357 -12.10 -21.13 -13.83
C GLU A 357 -10.73 -21.63 -13.34
N ILE A 358 -9.95 -20.75 -12.72
CA ILE A 358 -8.59 -21.05 -12.23
C ILE A 358 -8.50 -21.15 -10.71
N LEU A 359 -9.60 -21.07 -9.95
CA LEU A 359 -9.54 -21.27 -8.50
C LEU A 359 -9.40 -22.77 -8.17
N VAL A 360 -8.54 -23.07 -7.19
CA VAL A 360 -8.40 -24.42 -6.65
C VAL A 360 -9.55 -24.68 -5.68
N LYS A 361 -10.26 -25.80 -5.85
CA LYS A 361 -11.39 -26.18 -4.97
C LYS A 361 -10.94 -27.23 -3.97
N THR A 362 -11.22 -26.98 -2.70
CA THR A 362 -11.09 -28.00 -1.64
C THR A 362 -12.20 -29.05 -1.74
N GLU A 363 -12.04 -30.18 -1.07
CA GLU A 363 -13.07 -31.24 -0.96
C GLU A 363 -14.40 -30.70 -0.39
N GLU A 364 -14.32 -29.70 0.49
CA GLU A 364 -15.47 -29.01 1.08
C GLU A 364 -16.07 -27.91 0.18
N GLY A 365 -15.55 -27.74 -1.04
CA GLY A 365 -16.04 -26.77 -2.02
C GLY A 365 -15.55 -25.33 -1.82
N ILE A 366 -14.67 -25.06 -0.85
CA ILE A 366 -14.05 -23.74 -0.66
C ILE A 366 -13.10 -23.46 -1.83
N ARG A 367 -13.21 -22.25 -2.39
CA ARG A 367 -12.38 -21.76 -3.50
C ARG A 367 -11.14 -21.04 -2.95
N LEU A 368 -9.98 -21.50 -3.37
CA LEU A 368 -8.68 -21.01 -2.96
C LEU A 368 -7.98 -20.33 -4.14
N VAL A 369 -7.48 -19.13 -3.91
CA VAL A 369 -6.60 -18.41 -4.84
C VAL A 369 -5.17 -18.92 -4.63
N PRO A 370 -4.55 -19.62 -5.60
CA PRO A 370 -3.15 -20.02 -5.47
C PRO A 370 -2.23 -18.82 -5.69
N GLU A 371 -0.98 -18.92 -5.23
CA GLU A 371 0.05 -17.88 -5.40
C GLU A 371 0.32 -17.63 -6.89
N LEU A 372 0.60 -18.69 -7.65
CA LEU A 372 0.91 -18.60 -9.07
C LEU A 372 0.67 -19.91 -9.82
N TYR A 373 0.70 -19.80 -11.15
CA TYR A 373 0.63 -20.87 -12.12
C TYR A 373 1.92 -20.94 -12.95
N ALA A 374 2.63 -22.06 -12.83
CA ALA A 374 3.90 -22.31 -13.52
C ALA A 374 3.76 -23.40 -14.59
N VAL A 375 4.57 -23.30 -15.64
CA VAL A 375 4.69 -24.33 -16.67
C VAL A 375 5.33 -25.58 -16.05
N PRO A 376 4.84 -26.80 -16.28
CA PRO A 376 5.51 -28.01 -15.81
C PRO A 376 6.88 -28.19 -16.48
N ALA A 377 7.87 -28.71 -15.74
CA ALA A 377 9.26 -28.80 -16.20
C ALA A 377 9.42 -29.66 -17.47
N GLU A 378 8.57 -30.65 -17.65
CA GLU A 378 8.62 -31.61 -18.75
C GLU A 378 8.21 -30.99 -20.09
N VAL A 379 7.39 -29.94 -20.07
CA VAL A 379 6.78 -29.34 -21.27
C VAL A 379 7.34 -27.95 -21.61
N VAL A 380 8.37 -27.49 -20.88
CA VAL A 380 9.05 -26.21 -21.11
C VAL A 380 9.53 -26.05 -22.56
N GLY A 381 10.06 -27.13 -23.15
CA GLY A 381 10.51 -27.10 -24.54
C GLY A 381 9.39 -26.78 -25.54
N ALA A 382 8.19 -27.31 -25.30
CA ALA A 382 7.01 -27.04 -26.13
C ALA A 382 6.47 -25.62 -25.91
N GLU A 383 6.51 -25.12 -24.66
CA GLU A 383 6.11 -23.74 -24.35
C GLU A 383 7.04 -22.71 -25.03
N TYR A 384 8.35 -22.97 -25.12
CA TYR A 384 9.24 -22.08 -25.88
C TYR A 384 8.95 -22.07 -27.39
N GLN A 385 8.53 -23.20 -27.95
CA GLN A 385 8.21 -23.30 -29.38
C GLN A 385 6.89 -22.59 -29.72
N ASN A 386 5.91 -22.68 -28.82
CA ASN A 386 4.61 -22.02 -28.97
C ASN A 386 4.14 -21.45 -27.61
N PRO A 387 4.50 -20.20 -27.27
CA PRO A 387 4.16 -19.59 -25.99
C PRO A 387 2.65 -19.57 -25.71
N GLY A 388 2.25 -19.92 -24.49
CA GLY A 388 0.85 -20.01 -24.06
C GLY A 388 0.13 -21.29 -24.48
N SER A 389 0.85 -22.28 -25.03
CA SER A 389 0.25 -23.54 -25.50
C SER A 389 0.08 -24.58 -24.40
N GLN A 390 0.93 -24.55 -23.36
CA GLN A 390 0.92 -25.56 -22.31
C GLN A 390 -0.02 -25.19 -21.16
N GLN A 391 -0.62 -26.22 -20.55
CA GLN A 391 -1.36 -26.02 -19.30
C GLN A 391 -0.39 -25.81 -18.15
N ARG A 392 -0.68 -24.80 -17.32
CA ARG A 392 0.10 -24.48 -16.12
C ARG A 392 -0.51 -25.14 -14.91
N MET A 393 0.35 -25.46 -13.93
CA MET A 393 -0.05 -26.02 -12.65
C MET A 393 0.08 -24.99 -11.53
N ALA A 394 -0.81 -25.06 -10.55
CA ALA A 394 -0.73 -24.21 -9.37
C ALA A 394 0.53 -24.56 -8.56
N VAL A 395 1.35 -23.56 -8.24
CA VAL A 395 2.61 -23.70 -7.49
C VAL A 395 2.67 -22.61 -6.42
N GLY A 396 3.43 -22.87 -5.35
CA GLY A 396 3.58 -21.96 -4.23
C GLY A 396 2.48 -22.15 -3.17
N ARG A 397 2.13 -21.07 -2.47
CA ARG A 397 1.13 -21.09 -1.40
C ARG A 397 -0.29 -21.23 -1.97
N CYS A 398 -1.10 -22.09 -1.36
CA CYS A 398 -2.52 -22.23 -1.68
C CYS A 398 -3.32 -22.51 -0.38
N PRO A 399 -4.12 -21.56 0.12
CA PRO A 399 -4.36 -20.24 -0.45
C PRO A 399 -3.15 -19.30 -0.30
N PHE A 400 -2.98 -18.41 -1.27
CA PHE A 400 -2.14 -17.23 -1.12
C PHE A 400 -2.97 -16.12 -0.47
N LEU A 401 -2.69 -15.80 0.79
CA LEU A 401 -3.58 -14.98 1.63
C LEU A 401 -3.80 -13.55 1.11
N TRP A 402 -2.81 -12.94 0.46
CA TRP A 402 -2.99 -11.64 -0.20
C TRP A 402 -4.03 -11.74 -1.32
N GLY A 403 -3.86 -12.67 -2.26
CA GLY A 403 -4.84 -12.90 -3.34
C GLY A 403 -6.21 -13.33 -2.81
N GLN A 404 -6.24 -14.23 -1.81
CA GLN A 404 -7.48 -14.69 -1.18
C GLN A 404 -8.26 -13.54 -0.53
N SER A 405 -7.55 -12.63 0.13
CA SER A 405 -8.16 -11.46 0.77
C SER A 405 -8.81 -10.53 -0.25
N LEU A 406 -8.10 -10.19 -1.32
CA LEU A 406 -8.64 -9.35 -2.40
C LEU A 406 -9.80 -10.01 -3.14
N TYR A 407 -9.75 -11.33 -3.33
CA TYR A 407 -10.87 -12.10 -3.90
C TYR A 407 -12.12 -12.01 -3.02
N ILE A 408 -12.00 -12.19 -1.70
CA ILE A 408 -13.14 -12.08 -0.77
C ILE A 408 -13.72 -10.65 -0.81
N LEU A 409 -12.87 -9.62 -0.80
CA LEU A 409 -13.32 -8.24 -0.96
C LEU A 409 -14.08 -8.00 -2.27
N GLY A 410 -13.54 -8.51 -3.38
CA GLY A 410 -14.20 -8.43 -4.69
C GLY A 410 -15.59 -9.06 -4.64
N LYS A 411 -15.73 -10.23 -4.01
CA LYS A 411 -17.03 -10.89 -3.84
C LYS A 411 -18.00 -10.11 -2.95
N LEU A 412 -17.54 -9.52 -1.86
CA LEU A 412 -18.37 -8.70 -0.99
C LEU A 412 -18.89 -7.44 -1.71
N LEU A 413 -18.08 -6.84 -2.59
CA LEU A 413 -18.52 -5.73 -3.46
C LEU A 413 -19.52 -6.20 -4.52
N GLN A 414 -19.23 -7.30 -5.22
CA GLN A 414 -20.11 -7.85 -6.27
C GLN A 414 -21.49 -8.23 -5.76
N GLU A 415 -21.55 -8.81 -4.56
CA GLU A 415 -22.81 -9.21 -3.91
C GLU A 415 -23.48 -8.04 -3.17
N GLY A 416 -22.90 -6.83 -3.20
CA GLY A 416 -23.50 -5.61 -2.64
C GLY A 416 -23.46 -5.51 -1.11
N PHE A 417 -22.70 -6.38 -0.45
CA PHE A 417 -22.47 -6.29 0.99
C PHE A 417 -21.63 -5.07 1.37
N LEU A 418 -20.73 -4.67 0.47
CA LEU A 418 -19.89 -3.49 0.58
C LEU A 418 -20.12 -2.53 -0.58
N ALA A 419 -20.05 -1.24 -0.28
CA ALA A 419 -19.87 -0.18 -1.26
C ALA A 419 -18.39 0.21 -1.36
N VAL A 420 -17.99 0.72 -2.52
CA VAL A 420 -16.59 1.13 -2.78
C VAL A 420 -16.10 2.23 -1.82
N GLY A 421 -17.00 3.13 -1.38
CA GLY A 421 -16.67 4.17 -0.41
C GLY A 421 -16.42 3.64 1.01
N GLU A 422 -16.85 2.42 1.32
CA GLU A 422 -16.54 1.77 2.59
C GLU A 422 -15.08 1.28 2.63
N LEU A 423 -14.53 0.87 1.48
CA LEU A 423 -13.12 0.49 1.35
C LEU A 423 -12.18 1.68 1.10
N ASP A 424 -12.73 2.85 0.80
CA ASP A 424 -12.00 4.10 0.58
C ASP A 424 -12.72 5.29 1.26
N PRO A 425 -12.79 5.30 2.61
CA PRO A 425 -13.42 6.38 3.37
C PRO A 425 -12.76 7.75 3.16
N LEU A 426 -11.48 7.79 2.77
CA LEU A 426 -10.75 9.02 2.44
C LEU A 426 -11.02 9.53 1.02
N ASN A 427 -11.87 8.84 0.24
CA ASN A 427 -12.27 9.21 -1.12
C ASN A 427 -11.10 9.42 -2.10
N ARG A 428 -10.00 8.68 -1.92
CA ARG A 428 -8.82 8.77 -2.78
C ARG A 428 -9.12 8.44 -4.23
N ARG A 429 -10.09 7.56 -4.49
CA ARG A 429 -10.54 7.23 -5.87
C ARG A 429 -11.02 8.45 -6.66
N LEU A 430 -11.42 9.54 -5.98
CA LEU A 430 -11.88 10.77 -6.60
C LEU A 430 -10.71 11.69 -6.99
N GLY A 431 -9.46 11.32 -6.72
CA GLY A 431 -8.27 12.11 -7.04
C GLY A 431 -8.13 12.43 -8.53
N ALA A 432 -8.58 11.53 -9.41
CA ALA A 432 -8.59 11.73 -10.86
C ALA A 432 -9.74 12.61 -11.37
N GLN A 433 -10.66 13.06 -10.48
CA GLN A 433 -11.69 14.01 -10.88
C GLN A 433 -11.07 15.41 -11.05
N LYS A 434 -11.57 16.14 -12.05
CA LYS A 434 -11.08 17.49 -12.33
C LYS A 434 -11.30 18.38 -11.10
N LYS A 435 -10.21 18.81 -10.47
CA LYS A 435 -10.23 19.81 -9.40
C LYS A 435 -10.56 21.19 -9.99
N PRO A 436 -11.25 22.06 -9.24
CA PRO A 436 -11.48 23.44 -9.68
C PRO A 436 -10.14 24.15 -9.90
N ASP A 437 -10.11 25.10 -10.83
CA ASP A 437 -8.91 25.90 -11.09
C ASP A 437 -8.51 26.66 -9.81
N VAL A 438 -7.31 26.39 -9.31
CA VAL A 438 -6.78 27.06 -8.12
C VAL A 438 -6.14 28.37 -8.56
N VAL A 439 -6.70 29.49 -8.12
CA VAL A 439 -6.10 30.81 -8.33
C VAL A 439 -5.11 31.07 -7.20
N VAL A 440 -3.81 31.07 -7.53
CA VAL A 440 -2.77 31.49 -6.58
C VAL A 440 -2.86 33.01 -6.41
N GLN A 441 -3.23 33.46 -5.22
CA GLN A 441 -3.22 34.87 -4.86
C GLN A 441 -1.92 35.19 -4.14
N VAL A 442 -1.19 36.19 -4.63
CA VAL A 442 0.05 36.68 -4.02
C VAL A 442 -0.23 38.01 -3.35
N VAL A 443 0.09 38.11 -2.06
CA VAL A 443 0.01 39.36 -1.30
C VAL A 443 1.44 39.81 -0.99
N ILE A 444 1.72 41.08 -1.27
CA ILE A 444 3.00 41.72 -0.95
C ILE A 444 2.76 42.63 0.25
N LEU A 445 3.57 42.46 1.30
CA LEU A 445 3.57 43.33 2.48
C LEU A 445 4.88 44.09 2.55
N ALA A 446 4.81 45.37 2.87
CA ALA A 446 5.98 46.16 3.17
C ALA A 446 6.48 45.83 4.59
N GLU A 447 7.79 45.68 4.74
CA GLU A 447 8.42 45.48 6.06
C GLU A 447 8.18 46.69 6.97
N ASP A 448 8.26 47.90 6.41
CA ASP A 448 8.07 49.15 7.12
C ASP A 448 7.39 50.23 6.23
N ASN A 449 7.11 51.39 6.84
CA ASN A 449 6.52 52.53 6.14
C ASN A 449 7.42 53.08 5.02
N TYR A 450 8.74 52.96 5.15
CA TYR A 450 9.69 53.47 4.15
C TYR A 450 9.61 52.68 2.84
N ILE A 451 9.59 51.35 2.93
CA ILE A 451 9.42 50.46 1.78
C ILE A 451 8.03 50.63 1.17
N ARG A 452 6.99 50.77 2.00
CA ARG A 452 5.63 51.05 1.53
C ARG A 452 5.58 52.31 0.66
N ASP A 453 6.14 53.42 1.15
CA ASP A 453 6.08 54.70 0.45
C ASP A 453 6.89 54.66 -0.86
N LYS A 454 8.04 53.97 -0.87
CA LYS A 454 8.80 53.70 -2.10
C LYS A 454 8.06 52.86 -3.14
N LEU A 455 7.33 51.83 -2.71
CA LEU A 455 6.51 51.02 -3.61
C LEU A 455 5.34 51.83 -4.16
N ALA A 456 4.76 52.71 -3.34
CA ALA A 456 3.71 53.62 -3.76
C ALA A 456 4.17 54.63 -4.84
N GLU A 457 5.42 55.09 -4.80
CA GLU A 457 6.01 55.92 -5.88
C GLU A 457 5.99 55.22 -7.25
N HIS A 458 5.98 53.88 -7.26
CA HIS A 458 5.90 53.04 -8.46
C HIS A 458 4.48 52.56 -8.76
N GLY A 459 3.46 53.10 -8.08
CA GLY A 459 2.06 52.72 -8.23
C GLY A 459 1.69 51.37 -7.61
N ILE A 460 2.55 50.81 -6.75
CA ILE A 460 2.31 49.54 -6.06
C ILE A 460 1.81 49.85 -4.65
N HIS A 461 0.52 49.65 -4.41
CA HIS A 461 -0.09 49.86 -3.09
C HIS A 461 -0.01 48.57 -2.26
N VAL A 462 0.69 48.65 -1.12
CA VAL A 462 0.85 47.53 -0.17
C VAL A 462 0.55 47.98 1.26
N GLN A 463 0.19 47.03 2.10
CA GLN A 463 0.05 47.22 3.55
C GLN A 463 1.37 46.86 4.24
N THR A 464 1.62 47.43 5.43
CA THR A 464 2.72 46.97 6.28
C THR A 464 2.31 45.75 7.11
N ILE A 465 3.29 45.07 7.72
CA ILE A 465 3.02 43.97 8.67
C ILE A 465 2.14 44.44 9.84
N ALA A 466 2.30 45.68 10.30
CA ALA A 466 1.49 46.23 11.39
C ALA A 466 0.04 46.51 10.95
N ASP A 467 -0.18 46.87 9.69
CA ASP A 467 -1.50 47.22 9.16
C ASP A 467 -2.42 46.00 8.99
N VAL A 468 -1.87 44.79 8.95
CA VAL A 468 -2.63 43.53 8.76
C VAL A 468 -3.00 42.82 10.07
N ALA A 469 -2.82 43.47 11.22
CA ALA A 469 -3.28 42.94 12.50
C ALA A 469 -4.80 42.58 12.43
N PRO A 470 -5.22 41.41 12.96
CA PRO A 470 -4.51 40.54 13.89
C PRO A 470 -3.66 39.41 13.24
N ILE A 471 -3.38 39.46 11.94
CA ILE A 471 -2.59 38.43 11.27
C ILE A 471 -1.11 38.58 11.64
N GLU A 472 -0.53 37.54 12.24
CA GLU A 472 0.90 37.48 12.52
C GLU A 472 1.67 36.95 11.30
N VAL A 473 2.59 37.77 10.78
CA VAL A 473 3.48 37.38 9.68
C VAL A 473 4.83 36.98 10.25
N GLN A 474 5.24 35.74 10.00
CA GLN A 474 6.51 35.20 10.47
C GLN A 474 7.36 34.72 9.29
N PRO A 475 8.70 34.81 9.36
CA PRO A 475 9.56 34.27 8.32
C PRO A 475 9.40 32.74 8.17
N ALA A 476 9.50 32.22 6.94
CA ALA A 476 9.35 30.79 6.65
C ALA A 476 10.30 29.86 7.44
N ARG A 477 11.47 30.37 7.87
CA ARG A 477 12.41 29.66 8.76
C ARG A 477 11.79 29.29 10.12
N VAL A 478 10.81 30.05 10.60
CA VAL A 478 10.09 29.75 11.85
C VAL A 478 9.25 28.50 11.65
N LEU A 479 8.49 28.45 10.55
CA LEU A 479 7.73 27.27 10.17
C LEU A 479 8.65 26.05 10.03
N SER A 480 9.76 26.21 9.33
CA SER A 480 10.80 25.18 9.19
C SER A 480 11.28 24.65 10.55
N HIS A 481 11.51 25.53 11.52
CA HIS A 481 11.90 25.15 12.87
C HIS A 481 10.78 24.42 13.62
N LEU A 482 9.52 24.87 13.49
CA LEU A 482 8.36 24.20 14.10
C LEU A 482 8.19 22.77 13.57
N TYR A 483 8.34 22.57 12.27
CA TYR A 483 8.27 21.23 11.67
C TYR A 483 9.32 20.26 12.21
N THR A 484 10.47 20.74 12.71
CA THR A 484 11.48 19.86 13.35
C THR A 484 11.00 19.25 14.67
N TYR A 485 10.02 19.86 15.35
CA TYR A 485 9.45 19.32 16.58
C TYR A 485 8.44 18.20 16.35
N LEU A 486 7.88 18.11 15.13
CA LEU A 486 6.94 17.05 14.79
C LEU A 486 7.62 15.69 14.92
N GLY A 487 6.95 14.74 15.59
CA GLY A 487 7.47 13.40 15.84
C GLY A 487 8.63 13.34 16.84
N ARG A 488 9.04 14.45 17.46
CA ARG A 488 10.09 14.43 18.48
C ARG A 488 9.60 13.70 19.73
N ASN A 489 10.31 12.66 20.14
CA ASN A 489 9.95 11.85 21.30
C ASN A 489 11.20 11.39 22.07
N LYS A 490 11.37 11.94 23.28
CA LYS A 490 12.54 11.63 24.13
C LYS A 490 12.56 10.17 24.63
N LYS A 491 11.39 9.58 24.93
CA LYS A 491 11.31 8.18 25.41
C LYS A 491 11.70 7.19 24.32
N LEU A 492 11.36 7.52 23.07
CA LEU A 492 11.68 6.70 21.90
C LEU A 492 13.05 7.05 21.28
N GLY A 493 13.71 8.12 21.70
CA GLY A 493 14.97 8.56 21.10
C GLY A 493 14.81 9.20 19.71
N LEU A 494 13.59 9.61 19.35
CA LEU A 494 13.27 10.16 18.03
C LEU A 494 13.45 11.68 18.04
N SER A 495 14.23 12.20 17.08
CA SER A 495 14.49 13.64 17.03
C SER A 495 13.42 14.46 16.32
N GLY A 496 12.44 13.82 15.67
CA GLY A 496 11.50 14.47 14.75
C GLY A 496 12.08 14.66 13.35
N ARG A 497 11.51 15.61 12.58
CA ARG A 497 11.93 15.88 11.19
C ARG A 497 13.36 16.42 11.12
N LYS A 498 14.18 15.86 10.23
CA LYS A 498 15.57 16.30 10.02
C LYS A 498 15.68 17.44 9.00
N SER A 499 14.91 17.35 7.92
CA SER A 499 14.88 18.39 6.88
C SER A 499 14.27 19.68 7.43
N ARG A 500 14.92 20.81 7.10
CA ARG A 500 14.45 22.16 7.41
C ARG A 500 13.84 22.84 6.21
N ASP A 501 13.77 22.18 5.06
CA ASP A 501 13.22 22.78 3.86
C ASP A 501 11.70 22.74 3.92
N VAL A 502 11.07 23.89 3.65
CA VAL A 502 9.62 24.09 3.60
C VAL A 502 9.31 25.15 2.54
N GLY A 503 8.42 24.82 1.59
CA GLY A 503 7.80 25.83 0.72
C GLY A 503 8.75 26.49 -0.27
N ILE A 504 9.70 25.74 -0.82
CA ILE A 504 10.52 26.24 -1.93
C ILE A 504 9.64 26.22 -3.18
N LEU A 505 9.16 27.40 -3.59
CA LEU A 505 8.66 27.61 -4.95
C LEU A 505 9.86 27.51 -5.89
N SER A 506 10.14 26.31 -6.40
CA SER A 506 11.20 26.05 -7.37
C SER A 506 10.73 26.30 -8.79
#